data_AF-A0A8H6AH90-F1
#
_entry.id   AF-A0A8H6AH90-F1
#
_cell.length_a   1.000
_cell.length_b   1.000
_cell.length_c   1.000
_cell.angle_alpha   90.00
_cell.angle_beta   90.00
_cell.angle_gamma   90.00
#
_symmetry.space_group_name_H-M   'P 1'
#
loop_
_entity.id
_entity.type
_entity.pdbx_description
1 polymer ?
#
loop_
_entity_poly.entity_id
_entity_poly.type
_entity_poly.pdbx_seq_one_letter_code
_entity_poly.pdbx_strand_id
1 'polypeptide(L)'
;MTRGLCLSFPSAKLAAEAQRWVESPKGREVLTDAFNATSRFARLQTLTMAPGKCLHICFRTTTGDAMGMNMICNFYANKKSAAVNLICGRCKSAVAEATVPAYTLRSILKTEVNSLVELKRRQKPGRRRHGRQYGRVRRPCLQPGPGCVTGHRSGPSAECGEIGDNLHIAVSVTSMEVKTTGGGNIFEAQGAMLDLLGVRGAHPINPGENTQQSAHIVSRPCWRAN
;
A
#
# COMPACT_ATOMS: atom_id res chain seq x y z
N MET A 1 3.21 -7.79 -1.94
CA MET A 1 1.91 -7.91 -2.64
C MET A 1 1.08 -9.00 -1.96
N THR A 2 -0.26 -8.97 -2.04
CA THR A 2 -1.14 -9.99 -1.42
C THR A 2 -2.10 -10.62 -2.42
N ARG A 3 -2.44 -11.88 -2.19
CA ARG A 3 -3.42 -12.66 -2.95
C ARG A 3 -4.33 -13.45 -2.03
N GLY A 4 -5.64 -13.24 -2.15
CA GLY A 4 -6.65 -14.10 -1.53
C GLY A 4 -6.99 -15.32 -2.38
N LEU A 5 -7.24 -16.46 -1.76
CA LEU A 5 -7.88 -17.64 -2.33
C LEU A 5 -9.08 -18.01 -1.46
N CYS A 6 -10.13 -18.54 -2.08
CA CYS A 6 -11.30 -19.07 -1.38
C CYS A 6 -11.45 -20.54 -1.79
N LEU A 7 -11.31 -21.45 -0.84
CA LEU A 7 -11.49 -22.88 -1.04
C LEU A 7 -12.80 -23.30 -0.38
N SER A 8 -13.71 -23.91 -1.13
CA SER A 8 -14.95 -24.45 -0.58
C SER A 8 -14.74 -25.89 -0.14
N PHE A 9 -15.21 -26.23 1.07
CA PHE A 9 -15.18 -27.60 1.58
C PHE A 9 -16.59 -28.15 1.73
N PRO A 10 -16.78 -29.47 1.58
CA PRO A 10 -18.08 -30.11 1.81
C PRO A 10 -18.65 -29.85 3.21
N SER A 11 -17.78 -29.74 4.23
CA SER A 11 -18.16 -29.46 5.62
C SER A 11 -17.21 -28.46 6.28
N ALA A 12 -17.70 -27.75 7.29
CA ALA A 12 -16.89 -26.84 8.11
C ALA A 12 -15.79 -27.58 8.90
N LYS A 13 -16.01 -28.85 9.24
CA LYS A 13 -15.02 -29.70 9.89
C LYS A 13 -13.79 -29.91 8.99
N LEU A 14 -14.02 -30.24 7.71
CA LEU A 14 -12.93 -30.40 6.73
C LEU A 14 -12.20 -29.08 6.47
N ALA A 15 -12.93 -27.95 6.41
CA ALA A 15 -12.30 -26.64 6.29
C ALA A 15 -11.38 -26.33 7.48
N ALA A 16 -11.81 -26.68 8.71
CA ALA A 16 -11.00 -26.49 9.91
C ALA A 16 -9.78 -27.43 9.94
N GLU A 17 -9.92 -28.68 9.50
CA GLU A 17 -8.79 -29.61 9.36
C GLU A 17 -7.77 -29.11 8.34
N ALA A 18 -8.22 -28.63 7.18
CA ALA A 18 -7.37 -27.99 6.18
C ALA A 18 -6.67 -26.75 6.74
N GLN A 19 -7.38 -25.91 7.50
CA GLN A 19 -6.78 -24.74 8.16
C GLN A 19 -5.65 -25.14 9.09
N ARG A 20 -5.88 -26.12 9.98
CA ARG A 20 -4.86 -26.64 10.90
C ARG A 20 -3.65 -27.20 10.15
N TRP A 21 -3.89 -27.88 9.02
CA TRP A 21 -2.80 -28.39 8.19
C TRP A 21 -1.95 -27.25 7.62
N VAL A 22 -2.57 -26.21 7.05
CA VAL A 22 -1.83 -25.03 6.52
C VAL A 22 -1.06 -24.30 7.61
N GLU A 23 -1.59 -24.26 8.84
CA GLU A 23 -0.92 -23.65 10.00
C GLU A 23 0.18 -24.54 10.59
N SER A 24 0.18 -25.84 10.30
CA SER A 24 1.21 -26.77 10.76
C SER A 24 2.58 -26.47 10.12
N PRO A 25 3.70 -26.80 10.78
CA PRO A 25 5.04 -26.61 10.22
C PRO A 25 5.20 -27.28 8.84
N LYS A 26 4.74 -28.52 8.72
CA LYS A 26 4.80 -29.31 7.48
C LYS A 26 3.97 -28.67 6.35
N GLY A 27 2.75 -28.22 6.64
CA GLY A 27 1.91 -27.56 5.64
C GLY A 27 2.49 -26.23 5.18
N ARG A 28 3.04 -25.44 6.12
CA ARG A 28 3.74 -24.19 5.79
C ARG A 28 4.95 -24.41 4.91
N GLU A 29 5.78 -25.41 5.21
CA GLU A 29 6.96 -25.77 4.42
C GLU A 29 6.56 -26.14 2.98
N VAL A 30 5.66 -27.11 2.82
CA VAL A 30 5.18 -27.56 1.50
C VAL A 30 4.61 -26.40 0.67
N LEU A 31 3.78 -25.54 1.28
CA LEU A 31 3.22 -24.38 0.59
C LEU A 31 4.27 -23.33 0.25
N THR A 32 5.23 -23.10 1.14
CA THR A 32 6.32 -22.14 0.90
C THR A 32 7.20 -22.60 -0.24
N ASP A 33 7.58 -23.87 -0.27
CA ASP A 33 8.42 -24.45 -1.31
C ASP A 33 7.71 -24.43 -2.66
N ALA A 34 6.45 -24.90 -2.70
CA ALA A 34 5.64 -24.87 -3.90
C ALA A 34 5.45 -23.45 -4.43
N PHE A 35 5.20 -22.46 -3.54
CA PHE A 35 5.02 -21.07 -3.93
C PHE A 35 6.32 -20.46 -4.45
N ASN A 36 7.43 -20.63 -3.73
CA ASN A 36 8.72 -20.05 -4.07
C ASN A 36 9.32 -20.66 -5.35
N ALA A 37 9.00 -21.92 -5.66
CA ALA A 37 9.41 -22.57 -6.90
C ALA A 37 8.84 -21.90 -8.17
N THR A 38 7.73 -21.18 -8.06
CA THR A 38 7.07 -20.55 -9.22
C THR A 38 7.81 -19.33 -9.77
N SER A 39 8.72 -18.72 -9.00
CA SER A 39 9.38 -17.48 -9.41
C SER A 39 10.69 -17.24 -8.67
N ARG A 40 11.67 -16.74 -9.41
CA ARG A 40 12.96 -16.29 -8.85
C ARG A 40 12.81 -15.18 -7.81
N PHE A 41 11.74 -14.37 -7.90
CA PHE A 41 11.51 -13.19 -7.05
C PHE A 41 10.39 -13.33 -6.03
N ALA A 42 9.49 -14.31 -6.19
CA ALA A 42 8.40 -14.51 -5.24
C ALA A 42 8.91 -15.20 -3.98
N ARG A 43 8.81 -14.56 -2.83
CA ARG A 43 9.09 -15.17 -1.53
C ARG A 43 7.90 -15.02 -0.61
N LEU A 44 7.25 -16.15 -0.32
CA LEU A 44 6.14 -16.21 0.62
C LEU A 44 6.59 -15.68 1.99
N GLN A 45 5.88 -14.69 2.51
CA GLN A 45 6.16 -14.06 3.79
C GLN A 45 5.20 -14.56 4.86
N THR A 46 3.90 -14.41 4.61
CA THR A 46 2.87 -14.79 5.58
C THR A 46 1.65 -15.37 4.89
N LEU A 47 0.97 -16.25 5.63
CA LEU A 47 -0.34 -16.80 5.30
C LEU A 47 -1.31 -16.37 6.39
N THR A 48 -2.37 -15.65 6.01
CA THR A 48 -3.45 -15.28 6.93
C THR A 48 -4.73 -15.95 6.48
N MET A 49 -5.46 -16.56 7.41
CA MET A 49 -6.61 -17.40 7.09
C MET A 49 -7.85 -16.90 7.82
N ALA A 50 -9.02 -17.01 7.20
CA ALA A 50 -10.31 -16.77 7.84
C ALA A 50 -11.16 -18.05 7.84
N PRO A 51 -11.71 -18.45 8.99
CA PRO A 51 -12.46 -19.70 9.14
C PRO A 51 -13.86 -19.61 8.55
N GLY A 52 -14.44 -20.76 8.20
CA GLY A 52 -15.79 -20.90 7.69
C GLY A 52 -15.99 -22.21 6.92
N LYS A 53 -17.17 -22.42 6.32
CA LYS A 53 -17.37 -23.51 5.34
C LYS A 53 -16.48 -23.33 4.09
N CYS A 54 -16.18 -22.08 3.77
CA CYS A 54 -15.16 -21.71 2.81
C CYS A 54 -13.93 -21.17 3.55
N LEU A 55 -12.76 -21.71 3.23
CA LEU A 55 -11.50 -21.29 3.79
C LEU A 55 -10.90 -20.18 2.93
N HIS A 56 -10.76 -18.99 3.51
CA HIS A 56 -10.12 -17.87 2.83
C HIS A 56 -8.65 -17.79 3.23
N ILE A 57 -7.74 -17.91 2.27
CA ILE A 57 -6.28 -17.88 2.51
C ILE A 57 -5.70 -16.65 1.82
N CYS A 58 -5.01 -15.80 2.56
CA CYS A 58 -4.32 -14.63 2.06
C CYS A 58 -2.81 -14.89 2.06
N PHE A 59 -2.24 -15.02 0.87
CA PHE A 59 -0.80 -15.12 0.63
C PHE A 59 -0.19 -13.73 0.57
N ARG A 60 0.82 -13.47 1.39
CA ARG A 60 1.65 -12.27 1.30
C ARG A 60 3.04 -12.65 0.81
N THR A 61 3.54 -11.93 -0.19
CA THR A 61 4.86 -12.21 -0.77
C THR A 61 5.60 -10.93 -1.15
N THR A 62 6.93 -11.02 -1.24
CA THR A 62 7.74 -10.07 -2.00
C THR A 62 7.66 -10.39 -3.50
N THR A 63 7.90 -9.40 -4.35
CA THR A 63 7.74 -9.51 -5.82
C THR A 63 8.85 -8.78 -6.59
N GLY A 64 9.96 -8.49 -5.90
CA GLY A 64 11.02 -7.60 -6.42
C GLY A 64 10.48 -6.24 -6.81
N ASP A 65 10.88 -5.76 -7.99
CA ASP A 65 10.49 -4.47 -8.57
C ASP A 65 9.22 -4.50 -9.42
N ALA A 66 8.65 -5.70 -9.59
CA ALA A 66 7.34 -5.86 -10.20
C ALA A 66 6.26 -5.61 -9.13
N MET A 67 5.13 -5.05 -9.53
CA MET A 67 3.97 -4.97 -8.65
C MET A 67 3.43 -6.38 -8.33
N GLY A 68 3.65 -7.35 -9.24
CA GLY A 68 3.55 -8.77 -8.94
C GLY A 68 2.16 -9.39 -9.05
N MET A 69 1.14 -8.67 -9.56
CA MET A 69 -0.21 -9.25 -9.80
C MET A 69 -0.17 -10.53 -10.64
N ASN A 70 0.63 -10.57 -11.72
CA ASN A 70 0.74 -11.77 -12.55
C ASN A 70 1.53 -12.87 -11.85
N MET A 71 2.58 -12.51 -11.11
CA MET A 71 3.45 -13.44 -10.36
C MET A 71 2.69 -14.24 -9.30
N ILE A 72 1.63 -13.65 -8.72
CA ILE A 72 0.79 -14.30 -7.70
C ILE A 72 -0.63 -14.59 -8.19
N CYS A 73 -0.89 -14.34 -9.47
CA CYS A 73 -2.20 -14.35 -10.12
C CYS A 73 -3.20 -13.30 -9.54
N ASN A 74 -4.32 -13.02 -10.24
CA ASN A 74 -5.34 -12.02 -9.82
C ASN A 74 -6.50 -12.55 -8.91
N PHE A 75 -6.53 -12.23 -7.60
CA PHE A 75 -7.74 -12.23 -6.73
C PHE A 75 -7.52 -11.52 -5.37
N TYR A 76 -8.66 -11.08 -4.83
CA TYR A 76 -9.04 -10.29 -3.64
C TYR A 76 -8.03 -9.79 -2.59
N ALA A 77 -8.18 -8.58 -2.04
CA ALA A 77 -9.02 -7.46 -2.52
C ALA A 77 -8.19 -6.57 -3.43
N ASN A 78 -8.27 -6.80 -4.74
CA ASN A 78 -7.61 -6.01 -5.76
C ASN A 78 -8.59 -4.99 -6.35
N LYS A 79 -8.15 -3.74 -6.53
CA LYS A 79 -8.95 -2.64 -7.09
C LYS A 79 -10.33 -2.42 -6.44
N LYS A 80 -10.50 -2.89 -5.19
CA LYS A 80 -11.74 -2.77 -4.40
C LYS A 80 -11.40 -2.19 -3.03
N SER A 81 -12.30 -1.34 -2.54
CA SER A 81 -12.24 -0.82 -1.17
C SER A 81 -12.41 -1.98 -0.18
N ALA A 82 -11.39 -2.28 0.61
CA ALA A 82 -11.43 -3.36 1.60
C ALA A 82 -10.63 -3.02 2.85
N ALA A 83 -11.24 -3.25 4.01
CA ALA A 83 -10.65 -2.98 5.33
C ALA A 83 -9.33 -3.73 5.55
N VAL A 84 -9.21 -4.96 5.02
CA VAL A 84 -8.00 -5.78 5.12
C VAL A 84 -6.76 -5.08 4.55
N ASN A 85 -6.90 -4.29 3.50
CA ASN A 85 -5.78 -3.57 2.89
C ASN A 85 -5.38 -2.32 3.70
N LEU A 86 -6.29 -1.81 4.54
CA LEU A 86 -5.97 -0.74 5.49
C LEU A 86 -5.22 -1.30 6.71
N ILE A 87 -5.72 -2.42 7.26
CA ILE A 87 -5.23 -3.02 8.50
C ILE A 87 -3.93 -3.80 8.27
N CYS A 88 -3.92 -4.71 7.30
CA CYS A 88 -2.79 -5.61 7.05
C CYS A 88 -1.81 -5.06 6.01
N GLY A 89 -2.16 -3.94 5.36
CA GLY A 89 -1.42 -3.36 4.26
C GLY A 89 -1.41 -4.23 2.98
N ARG A 90 -0.99 -3.63 1.87
CA ARG A 90 -0.86 -4.33 0.58
C ARG A 90 0.25 -3.70 -0.25
N CYS A 91 1.12 -4.53 -0.83
CA CYS A 91 2.33 -4.06 -1.53
C CYS A 91 3.24 -3.25 -0.59
N LYS A 92 3.43 -1.95 -0.87
CA LYS A 92 4.29 -1.06 -0.11
C LYS A 92 3.44 -0.21 0.83
N SER A 93 3.92 -0.04 2.05
CA SER A 93 3.40 0.90 3.03
C SER A 93 4.48 1.95 3.27
N ALA A 94 4.10 3.22 3.35
CA ALA A 94 5.02 4.31 3.58
C ALA A 94 4.36 5.39 4.45
N VAL A 95 5.18 6.02 5.27
CA VAL A 95 4.84 7.22 6.02
C VAL A 95 5.77 8.34 5.56
N ALA A 96 5.21 9.51 5.32
CA ALA A 96 5.98 10.71 5.01
C ALA A 96 5.55 11.82 5.96
N GLU A 97 6.52 12.47 6.58
CA GLU A 97 6.30 13.51 7.57
C GLU A 97 7.14 14.75 7.28
N ALA A 98 6.65 15.91 7.71
CA ALA A 98 7.39 17.15 7.67
C ALA A 98 6.88 18.12 8.73
N THR A 99 7.79 18.98 9.16
CA THR A 99 7.50 20.12 10.01
C THR A 99 7.50 21.38 9.14
N VAL A 100 6.35 22.03 9.07
CA VAL A 100 6.16 23.28 8.32
C VAL A 100 6.25 24.46 9.29
N PRO A 101 7.19 25.39 9.08
CA PRO A 101 7.31 26.56 9.95
C PRO A 101 6.07 27.45 9.96
N ALA A 102 5.78 28.05 11.11
CA ALA A 102 4.63 28.95 11.28
C ALA A 102 4.61 30.10 10.25
N TYR A 103 5.78 30.67 9.97
CA TYR A 103 5.92 31.77 9.03
C TYR A 103 5.56 31.33 7.60
N THR A 104 5.88 30.09 7.20
CA THR A 104 5.55 29.53 5.89
C THR A 104 4.03 29.37 5.73
N LEU A 105 3.34 28.96 6.80
CA LEU A 105 1.87 28.85 6.80
C LEU A 105 1.21 30.21 6.61
N ARG A 106 1.69 31.24 7.34
CA ARG A 106 1.14 32.60 7.23
C ARG A 106 1.46 33.27 5.89
N SER A 107 2.68 33.09 5.40
CA SER A 107 3.14 33.72 4.15
C SER A 107 2.60 33.03 2.90
N ILE A 108 2.54 31.69 2.86
CA ILE A 108 2.14 30.92 1.67
C ILE A 108 0.68 30.47 1.77
N LEU A 109 0.33 29.73 2.82
CA LEU A 109 -1.01 29.13 2.97
C LEU A 109 -2.07 30.09 3.53
N LYS A 110 -1.65 31.29 3.96
CA LYS A 110 -2.49 32.34 4.54
C LYS A 110 -3.36 31.82 5.69
N THR A 111 -2.77 30.98 6.54
CA THR A 111 -3.46 30.36 7.66
C THR A 111 -2.53 30.19 8.86
N GLU A 112 -3.09 29.76 9.98
CA GLU A 112 -2.38 29.52 11.23
C GLU A 112 -2.39 28.03 11.59
N VAL A 113 -1.42 27.61 12.39
CA VAL A 113 -1.26 26.21 12.85
C VAL A 113 -2.55 25.73 13.52
N ASN A 114 -3.03 26.46 14.52
CA ASN A 114 -4.22 26.12 15.31
C ASN A 114 -5.47 25.94 14.42
N SER A 115 -5.60 26.78 13.38
CA SER A 115 -6.72 26.70 12.44
C SER A 115 -6.70 25.38 11.64
N LEU A 116 -5.52 24.93 11.20
CA LEU A 116 -5.38 23.68 10.47
C LEU A 116 -5.57 22.45 11.36
N VAL A 117 -5.04 22.49 12.58
CA VAL A 117 -5.21 21.42 13.57
C VAL A 117 -6.68 21.28 13.97
N GLU A 118 -7.37 22.39 14.23
CA GLU A 118 -8.80 22.38 14.58
C GLU A 118 -9.67 21.93 13.40
N LEU A 119 -9.38 22.38 12.18
CA LEU A 119 -10.06 21.90 10.97
C LEU A 119 -9.95 20.38 10.86
N LYS A 120 -8.75 19.83 11.11
CA LYS A 120 -8.53 18.40 11.05
C LYS A 120 -9.29 17.66 12.16
N ARG A 121 -9.31 18.21 13.38
CA ARG A 121 -10.03 17.66 14.52
C ARG A 121 -11.53 17.57 14.22
N ARG A 122 -12.13 18.62 13.65
CA ARG A 122 -13.55 18.66 13.27
C ARG A 122 -13.90 17.74 12.10
N GLN A 123 -12.95 17.53 11.20
CA GLN A 123 -13.15 16.64 10.06
C GLN A 123 -13.24 15.16 10.47
N LYS A 124 -12.57 14.73 11.55
CA LYS A 124 -12.55 13.33 12.01
C LYS A 124 -13.96 12.80 12.39
N PRO A 125 -14.77 13.47 13.23
CA PRO A 125 -16.13 13.04 13.56
C PRO A 125 -17.08 12.98 12.36
N GLY A 126 -17.05 13.98 11.48
CA GLY A 126 -17.90 14.01 10.28
C GLY A 126 -17.66 12.80 9.36
N ARG A 127 -16.41 12.32 9.27
CA ARG A 127 -16.06 11.12 8.49
C ARG A 127 -16.61 9.84 9.09
N ARG A 128 -16.50 9.68 10.42
CA ARG A 128 -17.06 8.52 11.13
C ARG A 128 -18.56 8.40 10.90
N ARG A 129 -19.28 9.53 10.94
CA ARG A 129 -20.73 9.59 10.69
C ARG A 129 -21.14 9.17 9.29
N HIS A 130 -20.29 9.39 8.28
CA HIS A 130 -20.57 8.99 6.89
C HIS A 130 -20.13 7.55 6.55
N GLY A 131 -19.78 6.72 7.55
CA GLY A 131 -19.28 5.37 7.31
C GLY A 131 -18.01 5.34 6.44
N ARG A 132 -17.32 6.47 6.30
CA ARG A 132 -16.10 6.56 5.48
C ARG A 132 -14.95 6.03 6.31
N GLN A 133 -14.51 4.83 5.95
CA GLN A 133 -13.34 4.17 6.52
C GLN A 133 -12.01 4.90 6.19
N TYR A 134 -12.05 5.94 5.35
CA TYR A 134 -10.88 6.58 4.75
C TYR A 134 -10.72 8.04 5.16
N GLY A 135 -9.49 8.41 5.50
CA GLY A 135 -9.07 9.79 5.38
C GLY A 135 -8.85 10.12 3.90
N ARG A 136 -9.58 11.08 3.33
CA ARG A 136 -9.16 11.70 2.07
C ARG A 136 -8.48 13.01 2.38
N VAL A 137 -7.16 13.10 2.21
CA VAL A 137 -6.61 14.35 1.70
C VAL A 137 -7.06 14.40 0.25
N ARG A 138 -7.86 15.40 -0.15
CA ARG A 138 -8.03 15.68 -1.58
C ARG A 138 -6.63 16.08 -2.06
N ARG A 139 -5.91 15.18 -2.71
CA ARG A 139 -4.75 15.53 -3.54
C ARG A 139 -5.35 16.13 -4.82
N PRO A 140 -5.27 17.45 -5.07
CA PRO A 140 -5.91 18.04 -6.24
C PRO A 140 -5.20 17.69 -7.56
N CYS A 141 -3.92 17.24 -7.51
CA CYS A 141 -3.07 17.25 -8.72
C CYS A 141 -2.22 15.98 -8.97
N LEU A 142 -2.45 14.85 -8.31
CA LEU A 142 -1.95 13.56 -8.82
C LEU A 142 -3.14 12.63 -8.99
N GLN A 143 -3.81 12.75 -10.14
CA GLN A 143 -4.21 11.51 -10.80
C GLN A 143 -2.95 10.65 -10.87
N PRO A 144 -3.04 9.35 -10.58
CA PRO A 144 -1.89 8.49 -10.80
C PRO A 144 -1.43 8.67 -12.23
N GLY A 145 -0.20 9.20 -12.41
CA GLY A 145 0.47 9.15 -13.69
C GLY A 145 0.58 7.68 -14.16
N PRO A 146 0.95 7.46 -15.43
CA PRO A 146 0.80 6.19 -16.14
C PRO A 146 1.51 4.95 -15.54
N GLY A 147 2.21 5.08 -14.40
CA GLY A 147 2.81 3.97 -13.63
C GLY A 147 2.11 3.59 -12.32
N CYS A 148 1.20 4.41 -11.78
CA CYS A 148 0.49 4.12 -10.53
C CYS A 148 -0.89 3.51 -10.84
N VAL A 149 -0.99 2.19 -10.98
CA VAL A 149 -2.32 1.55 -10.95
C VAL A 149 -2.77 1.44 -9.49
N THR A 150 -2.91 2.56 -8.78
CA THR A 150 -3.62 2.56 -7.50
C THR A 150 -5.11 2.52 -7.81
N GLY A 151 -5.63 1.34 -8.16
CA GLY A 151 -7.08 1.08 -8.19
C GLY A 151 -7.70 1.09 -6.80
N HIS A 152 -6.95 1.57 -5.80
CA HIS A 152 -7.24 1.49 -4.40
C HIS A 152 -7.90 2.78 -3.92
N ARG A 153 -9.16 2.67 -3.50
CA ARG A 153 -9.90 3.75 -2.81
C ARG A 153 -9.47 3.93 -1.34
N SER A 154 -8.40 3.29 -0.89
CA SER A 154 -7.77 3.62 0.40
C SER A 154 -6.93 4.88 0.23
N GLY A 155 -7.59 6.03 0.37
CA GLY A 155 -6.91 7.31 0.40
C GLY A 155 -5.86 7.36 1.52
N PRO A 156 -4.79 8.15 1.35
CA PRO A 156 -3.77 8.33 2.38
C PRO A 156 -4.42 8.88 3.66
N SER A 157 -4.09 8.28 4.81
CA SER A 157 -4.38 8.89 6.09
C SER A 157 -3.43 10.06 6.30
N ALA A 158 -3.90 11.15 6.87
CA ALA A 158 -3.05 12.27 7.22
C ALA A 158 -3.39 12.71 8.63
N GLU A 159 -2.37 13.01 9.41
CA GLU A 159 -2.44 13.54 10.75
C GLU A 159 -1.64 14.84 10.80
N CYS A 160 -2.08 15.76 11.64
CA CYS A 160 -1.35 16.98 11.89
C CYS A 160 -1.40 17.31 13.37
N GLY A 161 -0.33 17.89 13.87
CA GLY A 161 -0.16 18.30 15.25
C GLY A 161 0.79 19.49 15.34
N GLU A 162 0.95 20.01 16.54
CA GLU A 162 1.78 21.17 16.83
C GLU A 162 3.09 20.69 17.45
N ILE A 163 4.22 21.19 16.95
CA ILE A 163 5.55 20.99 17.54
C ILE A 163 6.15 22.37 17.74
N GLY A 164 6.11 22.85 18.99
CA GLY A 164 6.35 24.26 19.29
C GLY A 164 5.37 25.14 18.52
N ASP A 165 5.88 26.17 17.83
CA ASP A 165 5.07 27.06 16.98
C ASP A 165 4.82 26.50 15.56
N ASN A 166 5.35 25.32 15.24
CA ASN A 166 5.34 24.78 13.90
C ASN A 166 4.26 23.70 13.72
N LEU A 167 3.82 23.52 12.48
CA LEU A 167 2.86 22.47 12.13
C LEU A 167 3.60 21.22 11.71
N HIS A 168 3.43 20.14 12.47
CA HIS A 168 3.83 18.81 12.03
C HIS A 168 2.72 18.16 11.24
N ILE A 169 3.03 17.61 10.07
CA ILE A 169 2.10 16.84 9.26
C ILE A 169 2.72 15.49 8.96
N ALA A 170 1.96 14.43 9.16
CA ALA A 170 2.32 13.07 8.77
C ALA A 170 1.26 12.50 7.83
N VAL A 171 1.68 11.83 6.77
CA VAL A 171 0.83 11.17 5.78
C VAL A 171 1.23 9.71 5.69
N SER A 172 0.27 8.83 5.95
CA SER A 172 0.46 7.38 5.95
C SER A 172 -0.33 6.74 4.82
N VAL A 173 0.34 5.92 4.02
CA VAL A 173 -0.26 5.13 2.95
C VAL A 173 0.06 3.66 3.19
N THR A 174 -0.96 2.82 3.36
CA THR A 174 -0.78 1.42 3.79
C THR A 174 -0.85 0.41 2.65
N SER A 175 -1.29 0.84 1.46
CA SER A 175 -1.63 -0.06 0.35
C SER A 175 -1.23 0.48 -1.01
N MET A 176 0.06 0.79 -1.20
CA MET A 176 0.58 1.36 -2.45
C MET A 176 1.00 0.29 -3.45
N GLU A 177 0.27 0.22 -4.56
CA GLU A 177 0.52 -0.67 -5.70
C GLU A 177 1.44 0.00 -6.72
N VAL A 178 2.72 0.15 -6.35
CA VAL A 178 3.77 0.72 -7.23
C VAL A 178 4.61 -0.38 -7.89
N LYS A 179 5.23 -0.02 -9.02
CA LYS A 179 6.18 -0.87 -9.76
C LYS A 179 7.12 -0.01 -10.60
N THR A 180 8.28 -0.59 -10.88
CA THR A 180 9.28 0.00 -11.79
C THR A 180 9.58 -0.90 -12.98
N THR A 181 9.12 -2.17 -12.96
CA THR A 181 9.18 -3.09 -14.12
C THR A 181 7.81 -3.71 -14.47
N GLY A 182 7.64 -4.08 -15.74
CA GLY A 182 6.50 -4.82 -16.27
C GLY A 182 5.22 -4.00 -16.51
N GLY A 183 4.27 -4.59 -17.24
CA GLY A 183 3.04 -3.92 -17.69
C GLY A 183 3.34 -2.63 -18.47
N GLY A 184 2.60 -1.55 -18.24
CA GLY A 184 2.80 -0.27 -18.95
C GLY A 184 4.17 0.42 -18.79
N ASN A 185 5.08 -0.07 -17.93
CA ASN A 185 6.42 0.51 -17.79
C ASN A 185 7.40 0.02 -18.87
N ILE A 186 6.97 -0.88 -19.75
CA ILE A 186 7.75 -1.32 -20.91
C ILE A 186 7.80 -0.27 -22.03
N PHE A 187 6.84 0.65 -22.04
CA PHE A 187 6.73 1.71 -23.04
C PHE A 187 7.72 2.84 -22.72
N GLU A 188 8.34 3.41 -23.76
CA GLU A 188 9.41 4.38 -23.62
C GLU A 188 9.00 5.67 -22.92
N ALA A 189 7.81 6.20 -23.22
CA ALA A 189 7.31 7.43 -22.58
C ALA A 189 7.19 7.27 -21.05
N GLN A 190 6.66 6.13 -20.60
CA GLN A 190 6.57 5.78 -19.18
C GLN A 190 7.97 5.48 -18.59
N GLY A 191 8.83 4.82 -19.37
CA GLY A 191 10.22 4.56 -19.01
C GLY A 191 11.00 5.85 -18.74
N ALA A 192 10.91 6.85 -19.61
CA ALA A 192 11.58 8.14 -19.47
C ALA A 192 11.17 8.88 -18.18
N MET A 193 9.91 8.75 -17.76
CA MET A 193 9.45 9.30 -16.48
C MET A 193 10.06 8.56 -15.28
N LEU A 194 10.26 7.25 -15.39
CA LEU A 194 10.95 6.47 -14.35
C LEU A 194 12.46 6.75 -14.33
N ASP A 195 13.06 7.06 -15.49
CA ASP A 195 14.46 7.49 -15.61
C ASP A 195 14.68 8.83 -14.93
N LEU A 196 13.77 9.80 -15.14
CA LEU A 196 13.79 11.10 -14.44
C LEU A 196 13.79 10.93 -12.92
N LEU A 197 13.05 9.92 -12.43
CA LEU A 197 12.95 9.60 -11.01
C LEU A 197 14.10 8.71 -10.52
N GLY A 198 14.98 8.23 -11.41
CA GLY A 198 16.11 7.36 -11.09
C GLY A 198 15.72 5.95 -10.64
N VAL A 199 14.53 5.46 -11.02
CA VAL A 199 13.98 4.19 -10.52
C VAL A 199 13.56 3.22 -11.63
N ARG A 200 13.94 3.44 -12.90
CA ARG A 200 13.49 2.57 -14.00
C ARG A 200 14.02 1.15 -13.85
N GLY A 201 13.15 0.17 -14.16
CA GLY A 201 13.53 -1.24 -14.26
C GLY A 201 13.72 -1.93 -12.91
N ALA A 202 14.30 -3.13 -12.97
CA ALA A 202 14.66 -3.91 -11.80
C ALA A 202 16.00 -3.42 -11.25
N HIS A 203 16.11 -3.35 -9.93
CA HIS A 203 17.36 -2.94 -9.29
C HIS A 203 18.40 -4.07 -9.43
N PRO A 204 19.65 -3.78 -9.85
CA PRO A 204 20.61 -4.79 -10.25
C PRO A 204 21.15 -5.65 -9.10
N ILE A 205 21.29 -5.07 -7.90
CA ILE A 205 21.90 -5.72 -6.73
C ILE A 205 20.85 -6.16 -5.71
N ASN A 206 19.96 -5.23 -5.34
CA ASN A 206 18.89 -5.42 -4.34
C ASN A 206 17.48 -5.42 -4.97
N PRO A 207 16.91 -6.59 -5.35
CA PRO A 207 15.58 -6.64 -5.95
C PRO A 207 14.49 -5.97 -5.11
N GLY A 208 13.75 -5.03 -5.71
CA GLY A 208 12.65 -4.32 -5.06
C GLY A 208 13.03 -2.97 -4.44
N GLU A 209 14.30 -2.54 -4.54
CA GLU A 209 14.77 -1.23 -4.06
C GLU A 209 14.23 -0.08 -4.92
N ASN A 210 14.28 -0.19 -6.24
CA ASN A 210 13.70 0.83 -7.14
C ASN A 210 12.21 1.05 -6.85
N THR A 211 11.47 -0.02 -6.61
CA THR A 211 10.05 0.07 -6.24
C THR A 211 9.82 0.61 -4.83
N GLN A 212 10.77 0.44 -3.89
CA GLN A 212 10.72 1.11 -2.59
C GLN A 212 10.94 2.62 -2.73
N GLN A 213 11.96 3.03 -3.48
CA GLN A 213 12.21 4.43 -3.77
C GLN A 213 11.04 5.09 -4.50
N SER A 214 10.45 4.40 -5.49
CA SER A 214 9.21 4.84 -6.14
C SER A 214 8.07 5.03 -5.12
N ALA A 215 7.92 4.13 -4.15
CA ALA A 215 6.94 4.28 -3.07
C ALA A 215 7.22 5.51 -2.20
N HIS A 216 8.48 5.77 -1.85
CA HIS A 216 8.87 6.96 -1.09
C HIS A 216 8.57 8.26 -1.85
N ILE A 217 8.84 8.31 -3.15
CA ILE A 217 8.55 9.47 -3.99
C ILE A 217 7.03 9.72 -4.04
N VAL A 218 6.23 8.67 -4.22
CA VAL A 218 4.76 8.79 -4.33
C VAL A 218 4.09 9.10 -2.98
N SER A 219 4.66 8.61 -1.87
CA SER A 219 4.12 8.84 -0.53
C SER A 219 4.40 10.26 -0.04
N ARG A 220 5.53 10.86 -0.44
CA ARG A 220 5.85 12.26 -0.16
C ARG A 220 4.75 13.17 -0.70
N PRO A 221 4.12 14.00 0.15
CA PRO A 221 3.29 15.09 -0.34
C PRO A 221 4.15 16.01 -1.20
N CYS A 222 3.54 16.77 -2.13
CA CYS A 222 4.24 17.80 -2.90
C CYS A 222 4.61 18.99 -1.98
N TRP A 223 5.40 18.73 -0.95
CA TRP A 223 6.04 19.73 -0.12
C TRP A 223 7.35 20.05 -0.81
N ARG A 224 7.36 21.14 -1.59
CA ARG A 224 8.64 21.75 -1.91
C ARG A 224 9.17 22.34 -0.60
N ALA A 225 10.15 21.66 0.00
CA ALA A 225 11.14 22.37 0.78
C ALA A 225 12.00 23.11 -0.24
N ASN A 226 11.87 24.44 -0.27
CA ASN A 226 12.92 25.29 -0.83
C ASN A 226 14.03 25.39 0.22
#